data_AF-A0A7Z2Q196-F1
#
_entry.id   AF-A0A7Z2Q196-F1
#
_cell.length_a   1.000
_cell.length_b   1.000
_cell.length_c   1.000
_cell.angle_alpha   90.00
_cell.angle_beta   90.00
_cell.angle_gamma   90.00
#
_symmetry.space_group_name_H-M   'P 1'
#
loop_
_entity.id
_entity.type
_entity.pdbx_description
1 polymer ?
#
loop_
_entity_poly.entity_id
_entity_poly.type
_entity_poly.pdbx_seq_one_letter_code
_entity_poly.pdbx_strand_id
1 'polypeptide(L)' 'MERCPLSWATRILGAFDEAWSELVGKAVVLTDGKTGTIENVWLDEEHGLRISIRGHGGKWPVSTIKFAQTG' A
#
# COMPACT_ATOMS: atom_id res chain seq x y z
N MET A 1 -4.13 -19.93 -27.47
CA MET A 1 -3.15 -19.95 -26.38
C MET A 1 -3.86 -19.47 -25.13
N GLU A 2 -4.38 -20.40 -24.34
CA GLU A 2 -5.15 -20.13 -23.12
C GLU A 2 -4.22 -19.50 -22.08
N ARG A 3 -4.55 -18.30 -21.59
CA ARG A 3 -3.77 -17.65 -20.53
C ARG A 3 -4.03 -18.41 -19.23
N CYS A 4 -2.99 -19.07 -18.72
CA CYS A 4 -3.05 -19.78 -17.45
C CYS A 4 -3.43 -18.80 -16.32
N PRO A 5 -4.54 -19.01 -15.58
CA PRO A 5 -5.08 -18.07 -14.60
C PRO A 5 -4.15 -17.84 -13.40
N LEU A 6 -3.17 -18.73 -13.18
CA LEU A 6 -2.15 -18.62 -12.14
C LEU A 6 -1.21 -17.41 -12.30
N SER A 7 -1.15 -16.81 -13.49
CA SER A 7 -0.26 -15.65 -13.75
C SER A 7 -0.76 -14.34 -13.12
N TRP A 8 -2.07 -14.18 -12.91
CA TRP A 8 -2.63 -12.92 -12.40
C TRP A 8 -2.57 -12.83 -10.88
N ALA A 9 -2.96 -13.92 -10.19
CA ALA A 9 -2.86 -13.99 -8.73
C ALA A 9 -1.41 -13.79 -8.25
N THR A 10 -0.46 -14.46 -8.90
CA THR A 10 0.97 -14.32 -8.59
C THR A 10 1.47 -12.89 -8.80
N ARG A 11 1.00 -12.21 -9.85
CA ARG A 11 1.38 -10.83 -10.15
C ARG A 11 0.83 -9.84 -9.13
N ILE A 12 -0.40 -10.04 -8.65
CA ILE A 12 -1.00 -9.21 -7.61
C ILE A 12 -0.30 -9.42 -6.27
N LEU A 13 -0.01 -10.67 -5.91
CA LEU A 13 0.73 -10.98 -4.68
C LEU A 13 2.15 -10.41 -4.71
N GLY A 14 2.84 -10.48 -5.86
CA GLY A 14 4.16 -9.88 -6.01
C GLY A 14 4.14 -8.35 -5.89
N ALA A 15 3.17 -7.68 -6.53
CA ALA A 15 3.01 -6.23 -6.40
C ALA A 15 2.62 -5.81 -4.97
N PHE A 16 1.85 -6.63 -4.27
CA PHE A 16 1.50 -6.40 -2.86
C PHE A 16 2.72 -6.54 -1.95
N ASP A 17 3.55 -7.58 -2.15
CA ASP A 17 4.78 -7.79 -1.39
C ASP A 17 5.77 -6.62 -1.57
N GLU A 18 5.93 -6.16 -2.81
CA GLU A 18 6.73 -4.98 -3.13
C GLU A 18 6.20 -3.72 -2.41
N ALA A 19 4.90 -3.48 -2.49
CA ALA A 19 4.27 -2.35 -1.79
C ALA A 19 4.43 -2.45 -0.27
N TRP A 20 4.30 -3.65 0.30
CA TRP A 20 4.51 -3.87 1.73
C TRP A 20 5.95 -3.52 2.13
N SER A 21 6.94 -4.03 1.40
CA SER A 21 8.36 -3.78 1.64
C SER A 21 8.71 -2.28 1.56
N GLU A 22 8.15 -1.56 0.61
CA GLU A 22 8.49 -0.15 0.37
C GLU A 22 7.72 0.83 1.26
N LEU A 23 6.55 0.45 1.77
CA LEU A 23 5.71 1.34 2.55
C LEU A 23 5.85 1.13 4.06
N VAL A 24 5.82 -0.11 4.53
CA VAL A 24 5.79 -0.41 5.97
C VAL A 24 7.10 0.04 6.62
N GLY A 25 6.98 0.92 7.62
CA GLY A 25 8.13 1.44 8.37
C GLY A 25 9.00 2.45 7.62
N LYS A 26 8.90 2.55 6.28
CA LYS A 26 9.70 3.46 5.44
C LYS A 26 8.94 4.70 5.02
N ALA A 27 7.67 4.56 4.65
CA ALA A 27 6.86 5.65 4.13
C ALA A 27 6.13 6.41 5.23
N VAL A 28 6.02 7.73 5.05
CA VAL A 28 5.28 8.63 5.93
C VAL A 28 4.05 9.12 5.18
N VAL A 29 2.90 9.03 5.84
CA VAL A 29 1.65 9.62 5.33
C VAL A 29 1.53 11.04 5.84
N LEU A 30 1.24 11.96 4.94
CA LEU A 30 0.89 13.34 5.22
C LEU A 30 -0.49 13.60 4.61
N THR A 31 -1.51 13.71 5.44
CA THR A 31 -2.87 14.07 5.04
C THR A 31 -3.40 15.17 5.96
N ASP A 32 -4.57 15.75 5.65
CA ASP A 32 -5.14 16.94 6.31
C ASP A 32 -5.17 16.80 7.85
N GLY A 33 -4.09 17.24 8.50
CA GLY A 33 -3.89 17.18 9.95
C GLY A 33 -3.36 15.86 10.53
N LYS A 34 -2.99 14.86 9.71
CA LYS A 34 -2.43 13.59 10.20
C LYS A 34 -1.09 13.26 9.55
N THR A 35 -0.11 13.05 10.42
CA THR A 35 1.22 12.57 10.07
C THR A 35 1.50 11.28 10.82
N GLY A 36 2.11 10.30 10.13
CA GLY A 36 2.60 9.10 10.76
C GLY A 36 3.20 8.11 9.78
N THR A 37 3.93 7.14 10.31
CA THR A 37 4.52 6.05 9.52
C THR A 37 3.47 4.99 9.21
N ILE A 38 3.55 4.41 8.02
CA ILE A 38 2.71 3.27 7.66
C ILE A 38 3.11 2.06 8.53
N GLU A 39 2.13 1.47 9.20
CA GLU A 39 2.30 0.32 10.09
C GLU A 39 1.96 -0.99 9.40
N ASN A 40 0.95 -1.01 8.53
CA ASN A 40 0.62 -2.18 7.74
C ASN A 40 -0.14 -1.83 6.45
N VAL A 41 -0.21 -2.81 5.55
CA VAL A 41 -0.86 -2.72 4.23
C VAL A 41 -1.79 -3.93 4.02
N TRP A 42 -2.95 -3.72 3.39
CA TRP A 42 -3.91 -4.78 3.06
C TRP A 42 -4.46 -4.63 1.64
N LEU A 43 -4.88 -5.75 1.06
CA LEU A 43 -5.76 -5.77 -0.11
C LEU A 43 -7.22 -5.78 0.36
N ASP A 44 -8.04 -5.01 -0.34
CA ASP A 44 -9.48 -4.84 -0.15
C ASP A 44 -10.17 -5.08 -1.50
N GLU A 45 -11.25 -5.86 -1.50
CA GLU A 45 -11.94 -6.27 -2.73
C GLU A 45 -12.61 -5.10 -3.46
N GLU A 46 -12.93 -4.02 -2.73
CA GLU A 46 -13.71 -2.89 -3.24
C GLU A 46 -12.81 -1.69 -3.61
N HIS A 47 -11.78 -1.40 -2.81
CA HIS A 47 -10.95 -0.19 -2.98
C HIS A 47 -9.46 -0.46 -3.26
N GLY A 48 -9.03 -1.72 -3.37
CA GLY A 48 -7.62 -2.05 -3.61
C GLY A 48 -6.77 -1.96 -2.35
N LEU A 49 -5.72 -1.12 -2.33
CA LEU A 49 -4.75 -1.07 -1.24
C LEU A 49 -5.24 -0.21 -0.05
N ARG A 50 -5.18 -0.75 1.16
CA ARG A 50 -5.47 -0.05 2.43
C ARG A 50 -4.24 0.00 3.31
N ILE A 51 -4.10 1.07 4.09
CA ILE A 51 -2.97 1.24 5.02
C ILE A 51 -3.44 1.57 6.43
N SER A 52 -2.62 1.23 7.43
CA SER A 52 -2.75 1.78 8.78
C SER A 52 -1.60 2.70 9.05
N ILE A 53 -1.87 3.74 9.83
CA ILE A 53 -0.89 4.75 10.17
C ILE A 53 -0.69 4.67 11.68
N ARG A 54 0.56 4.51 12.10
CA ARG A 54 0.89 4.39 13.52
C ARG A 54 0.31 5.57 14.31
N GLY A 55 -0.42 5.27 15.38
CA GLY A 55 -1.06 6.29 16.24
C GLY A 55 -2.40 6.81 15.72
N HIS A 56 -2.93 6.28 14.61
CA HIS A 56 -4.23 6.64 14.07
C HIS A 56 -5.12 5.41 13.91
N GLY A 57 -6.36 5.49 14.43
CA GLY A 57 -7.32 4.41 14.30
C GLY A 57 -7.81 4.23 12.86
N GLY A 58 -8.06 2.97 12.47
CA GLY A 58 -8.72 2.61 11.22
C GLY A 58 -7.78 2.28 10.06
N LYS A 59 -8.40 1.83 8.95
CA LYS A 59 -7.73 1.54 7.67
C LYS A 59 -8.06 2.64 6.68
N TRP A 60 -7.04 3.24 6.10
CA TRP A 60 -7.16 4.43 5.27
C TRP A 60 -6.98 4.05 3.80
N PRO A 61 -7.79 4.60 2.88
CA PRO A 61 -7.58 4.41 1.45
C PRO A 61 -6.29 5.11 1.00
N VAL A 62 -5.61 4.53 0.02
CA VAL A 62 -4.47 5.18 -0.64
C VAL A 62 -4.98 5.89 -1.89
N SER A 63 -5.01 7.23 -1.87
CA SER A 63 -5.43 8.04 -3.02
C SER A 63 -4.27 8.44 -3.94
N THR A 64 -3.05 8.61 -3.41
CA THR A 64 -1.84 8.93 -4.19
C THR A 64 -0.59 8.59 -3.37
N ILE A 65 0.36 7.84 -3.96
CA ILE A 65 1.70 7.64 -3.37
C ILE A 65 2.67 8.57 -4.10
N LYS A 66 3.40 9.41 -3.35
CA LYS A 66 4.48 10.25 -3.88
C LYS A 66 5.79 9.83 -3.22
N PHE A 67 6.77 9.44 -4.03
CA PHE A 67 8.12 9.19 -3.54
C PHE A 67 8.86 10.51 -3.41
N ALA A 68 9.64 10.67 -2.34
CA ALA A 68 10.55 11.81 -2.23
C ALA A 68 11.56 11.72 -3.38
N GLN A 69 11.73 12.82 -4.13
CA GLN A 69 12.77 12.89 -5.14
C GLN A 69 14.12 13.02 -4.44
N THR A 70 15.04 12.11 -4.71
CA THR A 70 16.44 12.27 -4.32
C THR A 70 17.06 13.32 -5.23
N GLY A 71 17.53 14.43 -4.64
CA GLY A 71 18.23 15.51 -5.34
C GLY A 71 19.68 15.17 -5.66
#